data_AF-A0A2V9F341-F1
#
_entry.id   AF-A0A2V9F341-F1
#
_cell.length_a   1.000
_cell.length_b   1.000
_cell.length_c   1.000
_cell.angle_alpha   90.00
_cell.angle_beta   90.00
_cell.angle_gamma   90.00
#
_symmetry.space_group_name_H-M   'P 1'
#
loop_
_entity.id
_entity.type
_entity.pdbx_description
1 polymer ?
#
loop_
_entity_poly.entity_id
_entity_poly.type
_entity_poly.pdbx_seq_one_letter_code
_entity_poly.pdbx_strand_id
1 'polypeptide(L)'
;MFSAIVGILGVKALHAVSPYKKHKHPDVAQQRFPDLSLEGKLNPAPEQALESKGSTRPWAIQSHYNHPGWYVVWRYLVDTTESIKPGCPVVIWRVDVVFLTANDWKYEGSKAAEGKGGRTHTFGVSNPSKKLAGAAAYLLPGIAIKNGKPVLAEN
;
A
#
# COMPACT_ATOMS: atom_id res chain seq x y z
N MET A 1 4.44 -3.05 11.97
CA MET A 1 5.78 -2.44 11.86
C MET A 1 6.35 -2.59 10.44
N PHE A 2 6.55 -3.82 9.93
CA PHE A 2 7.11 -4.05 8.58
C PHE A 2 6.35 -3.42 7.41
N SER A 3 5.01 -3.46 7.40
CA SER A 3 4.21 -2.87 6.30
C SER A 3 4.44 -1.37 6.09
N ALA A 4 4.69 -0.64 7.19
CA ALA A 4 4.98 0.79 7.12
C ALA A 4 6.35 1.04 6.48
N ILE A 5 7.35 0.22 6.82
CA ILE A 5 8.70 0.29 6.24
C ILE A 5 8.64 0.04 4.74
N VAL A 6 7.96 -1.02 4.31
CA VAL A 6 7.80 -1.35 2.88
C VAL A 6 7.10 -0.20 2.13
N GLY A 7 6.03 0.36 2.72
CA GLY A 7 5.35 1.54 2.16
C GLY A 7 6.31 2.74 1.99
N ILE A 8 7.08 3.08 3.03
CA ILE A 8 8.06 4.19 3.02
C ILE A 8 9.16 3.97 1.99
N LEU A 9 9.69 2.75 1.88
CA LEU A 9 10.68 2.41 0.85
C LEU A 9 10.08 2.57 -0.55
N GLY A 10 8.83 2.15 -0.75
CA GLY A 10 8.07 2.40 -1.97
C GLY A 10 7.95 3.90 -2.30
N VAL A 11 7.62 4.74 -1.30
CA VAL A 11 7.60 6.21 -1.48
C VAL A 11 8.97 6.74 -1.91
N LYS A 12 10.05 6.30 -1.26
CA LYS A 12 11.43 6.72 -1.60
C LYS A 12 11.78 6.33 -3.03
N ALA A 13 11.48 5.10 -3.45
CA ALA A 13 11.74 4.61 -4.80
C ALA A 13 10.95 5.41 -5.84
N LEU A 14 9.63 5.53 -5.67
CA LEU A 14 8.75 6.28 -6.57
C LEU A 14 9.16 7.75 -6.68
N HIS A 15 9.56 8.38 -5.58
CA HIS A 15 10.07 9.75 -5.59
C HIS A 15 11.33 9.91 -6.46
N ALA A 16 12.24 8.92 -6.42
CA ALA A 16 13.48 8.95 -7.16
C ALA A 16 13.26 8.71 -8.67
N VAL A 17 12.39 7.77 -9.04
CA VAL A 17 12.31 7.26 -10.43
C VAL A 17 11.07 7.71 -11.20
N SER A 18 10.11 8.38 -10.56
CA SER A 18 8.87 8.82 -11.22
C SER A 18 8.65 10.34 -11.13
N PRO A 19 7.70 10.89 -11.92
CA PRO A 19 7.28 12.29 -11.81
C PRO A 19 6.57 12.64 -10.49
N TYR A 20 6.14 11.64 -9.71
CA TYR A 20 5.51 11.85 -8.41
C TYR A 20 6.55 12.22 -7.37
N LYS A 21 6.33 13.33 -6.65
CA LYS A 21 7.28 13.84 -5.66
C LYS A 21 6.63 13.95 -4.29
N LYS A 22 7.48 13.82 -3.26
CA LYS A 22 7.10 14.12 -1.89
C LYS A 22 6.78 15.60 -1.79
N HIS A 23 5.92 15.92 -0.84
CA HIS A 23 5.66 17.31 -0.48
C HIS A 23 6.95 18.03 -0.05
N LYS A 24 7.06 19.32 -0.38
CA LYS A 24 8.22 20.16 -0.02
C LYS A 24 8.35 20.38 1.49
N HIS A 25 7.23 20.37 2.21
CA HIS A 25 7.14 20.54 3.67
C HIS A 25 6.73 19.23 4.32
N PRO A 26 7.68 18.40 4.80
CA PRO A 26 7.40 17.05 5.30
C PRO A 26 6.61 17.04 6.62
N ASP A 27 6.73 18.09 7.41
CA ASP A 27 5.96 18.36 8.63
C ASP A 27 4.45 18.49 8.36
N VAL A 28 4.09 19.16 7.26
CA VAL A 28 2.70 19.29 6.80
C VAL A 28 2.19 17.96 6.20
N ALA A 29 3.07 17.21 5.52
CA ALA A 29 2.71 15.98 4.80
C ALA A 29 2.53 14.75 5.70
N GLN A 30 3.25 14.65 6.82
CA GLN A 30 3.01 13.56 7.77
C GLN A 30 1.62 13.63 8.42
N GLN A 31 0.99 14.81 8.38
CA GLN A 31 -0.36 15.05 8.91
C GLN A 31 -1.43 15.12 7.82
N ARG A 32 -1.05 15.25 6.53
CA ARG A 32 -1.96 15.42 5.39
C ARG A 32 -1.51 14.61 4.18
N PHE A 33 -2.40 13.74 3.70
CA PHE A 33 -2.25 12.99 2.45
C PHE A 33 -2.16 13.93 1.22
N PRO A 34 -1.62 13.46 0.08
CA PRO A 34 -1.08 12.12 -0.19
C PRO A 34 0.43 11.93 0.09
N ASP A 35 0.88 10.68 0.18
CA ASP A 35 2.31 10.30 0.30
C ASP A 35 3.18 10.96 -0.79
N LEU A 36 2.64 11.00 -2.01
CA LEU A 36 3.24 11.62 -3.19
C LEU A 36 2.17 12.32 -4.03
N SER A 37 2.59 13.35 -4.75
CA SER A 37 1.75 14.01 -5.74
C SER A 37 2.55 14.33 -6.99
N LEU A 38 1.89 14.45 -8.14
CA LEU A 38 2.54 14.88 -9.36
C LEU A 38 3.21 16.24 -9.12
N GLU A 39 4.52 16.33 -9.34
CA GLU A 39 5.35 17.52 -9.07
C GLU A 39 5.39 18.00 -7.60
N GLY A 40 4.82 17.25 -6.65
CA GLY A 40 4.87 17.60 -5.22
C GLY A 40 3.90 18.70 -4.79
N LYS A 41 2.76 18.84 -5.49
CA LYS A 41 1.64 19.74 -5.13
C LYS A 41 1.05 19.43 -3.74
N LEU A 42 0.63 20.48 -3.03
CA LEU A 42 0.03 20.39 -1.69
C LEU A 42 -1.38 19.78 -1.70
N ASN A 43 -2.22 20.22 -2.63
CA ASN A 43 -3.61 19.75 -2.79
C ASN A 43 -3.82 19.25 -4.23
N PRO A 44 -3.24 18.08 -4.59
CA PRO A 44 -3.43 17.53 -5.93
C PRO A 44 -4.87 17.06 -6.13
N ALA A 45 -5.33 17.08 -7.38
CA ALA A 45 -6.51 16.31 -7.76
C ALA A 45 -6.25 14.80 -7.54
N PRO A 46 -7.29 13.97 -7.30
CA PRO A 46 -7.13 12.53 -7.08
C PRO A 46 -6.24 11.82 -8.12
N GLU A 47 -6.38 12.19 -9.39
CA GLU A 47 -5.62 11.60 -10.51
C GLU A 47 -4.13 11.92 -10.45
N GLN A 48 -3.75 12.92 -9.66
CA GLN A 48 -2.40 13.38 -9.41
C GLN A 48 -1.90 12.98 -8.01
N ALA A 49 -2.73 12.33 -7.20
CA ALA A 49 -2.40 11.85 -5.87
C ALA A 49 -1.97 10.38 -5.91
N LEU A 50 -0.87 10.05 -5.22
CA LEU A 50 -0.32 8.69 -5.20
C LEU A 50 0.07 8.28 -3.78
N GLU A 51 -0.44 7.12 -3.39
CA GLU A 51 -0.21 6.48 -2.12
C GLU A 51 0.63 5.21 -2.29
N SER A 52 1.56 4.97 -1.37
CA SER A 52 2.40 3.77 -1.36
C SER A 52 2.14 2.95 -0.10
N LYS A 53 1.59 1.75 -0.27
CA LYS A 53 1.19 0.89 0.85
C LYS A 53 1.90 -0.46 0.81
N GLY A 54 2.46 -0.90 1.93
CA GLY A 54 2.93 -2.28 2.10
C GLY A 54 1.85 -3.15 2.73
N SER A 55 1.68 -4.39 2.27
CA SER A 55 0.74 -5.34 2.89
C SER A 55 1.19 -6.78 2.71
N THR A 56 1.07 -7.60 3.76
CA THR A 56 1.28 -9.06 3.66
C THR A 56 0.04 -9.81 3.21
N ARG A 57 -1.13 -9.18 3.30
CA ARG A 57 -2.40 -9.78 2.92
C ARG A 57 -2.63 -9.54 1.43
N PRO A 58 -3.05 -10.54 0.64
CA PRO A 58 -3.21 -10.40 -0.80
C PRO A 58 -4.16 -9.27 -1.24
N TRP A 59 -5.20 -8.99 -0.45
CA TRP A 59 -6.28 -8.08 -0.86
C TRP A 59 -6.42 -6.85 0.04
N ALA A 60 -5.78 -6.82 1.22
CA ALA A 60 -6.06 -5.75 2.18
C ALA A 60 -5.36 -4.45 1.80
N ILE A 61 -6.14 -3.38 1.64
CA ILE A 61 -5.65 -1.99 1.59
C ILE A 61 -6.24 -1.28 2.80
N GLN A 62 -5.38 -0.65 3.59
CA GLN A 62 -5.78 0.15 4.74
C GLN A 62 -5.16 1.53 4.67
N SER A 63 -5.97 2.53 4.99
CA SER A 63 -5.57 3.93 5.05
C SER A 63 -6.08 4.57 6.33
N HIS A 64 -5.46 5.67 6.75
CA HIS A 64 -5.95 6.44 7.91
C HIS A 64 -7.13 7.33 7.54
N TYR A 65 -7.24 7.73 6.28
CA TYR A 65 -8.32 8.53 5.73
C TYR A 65 -8.77 7.94 4.38
N ASN A 66 -10.01 8.20 3.96
CA ASN A 66 -10.67 7.63 2.77
C ASN A 66 -10.36 8.39 1.46
N HIS A 67 -9.10 8.75 1.23
CA HIS A 67 -8.75 9.62 0.11
C HIS A 67 -8.94 8.94 -1.25
N PRO A 68 -9.51 9.67 -2.22
CA PRO A 68 -9.42 9.29 -3.61
C PRO A 68 -7.98 9.45 -4.14
N GLY A 69 -7.56 8.54 -5.01
CA GLY A 69 -6.29 8.65 -5.71
C GLY A 69 -5.71 7.31 -6.16
N TRP A 70 -4.50 7.34 -6.69
CA TRP A 70 -3.76 6.14 -7.06
C TRP A 70 -3.13 5.49 -5.84
N TYR A 71 -3.17 4.15 -5.80
CA TYR A 71 -2.54 3.34 -4.77
C TYR A 71 -1.62 2.32 -5.42
N VAL A 72 -0.34 2.37 -5.07
CA VAL A 72 0.62 1.30 -5.32
C VAL A 72 0.72 0.46 -4.06
N VAL A 73 0.32 -0.80 -4.16
CA VAL A 73 0.31 -1.73 -3.03
C VAL A 73 1.37 -2.82 -3.23
N TRP A 74 2.43 -2.73 -2.44
CA TRP A 74 3.53 -3.68 -2.39
C TRP A 74 3.13 -4.89 -1.55
N ARG A 75 2.81 -6.00 -2.21
CA ARG A 75 2.50 -7.27 -1.54
C ARG A 75 3.80 -8.01 -1.26
N TYR A 76 4.09 -8.18 0.02
CA TYR A 76 5.31 -8.83 0.45
C TYR A 76 5.02 -10.03 1.35
N LEU A 77 5.96 -10.96 1.38
CA LEU A 77 6.01 -12.04 2.34
C LEU A 77 7.37 -12.04 3.01
N VAL A 78 7.44 -12.65 4.20
CA VAL A 78 8.71 -12.90 4.89
C VAL A 78 9.00 -14.38 4.72
N ASP A 79 10.10 -14.68 4.04
CA ASP A 79 10.60 -16.03 3.81
C ASP A 79 11.89 -16.21 4.59
N THR A 80 11.78 -16.65 5.83
CA THR A 80 12.94 -16.89 6.70
C THR A 80 13.81 -18.06 6.24
N THR A 81 13.31 -18.90 5.33
CA THR A 81 14.07 -20.03 4.77
C THR A 81 14.86 -19.61 3.54
N GLU A 82 14.58 -18.44 2.98
CA GLU A 82 15.15 -17.93 1.72
C GLU A 82 14.98 -18.91 0.55
N SER A 83 13.98 -19.78 0.63
CA SER A 83 13.67 -20.80 -0.37
C SER A 83 13.10 -20.20 -1.67
N ILE A 84 12.46 -19.03 -1.58
CA ILE A 84 11.92 -18.31 -2.74
C ILE A 84 13.03 -17.53 -3.45
N LYS A 85 13.89 -16.85 -2.67
CA LYS A 85 15.01 -16.07 -3.20
C LYS A 85 16.16 -16.04 -2.18
N PRO A 86 17.29 -16.71 -2.48
CA PRO A 86 18.47 -16.70 -1.62
C PRO A 86 18.96 -15.27 -1.30
N GLY A 87 19.29 -15.03 -0.04
CA GLY A 87 19.74 -13.73 0.49
C GLY A 87 18.63 -12.67 0.60
N CYS A 88 17.36 -13.02 0.35
CA CYS A 88 16.23 -12.09 0.33
C CYS A 88 15.10 -12.55 1.25
N PRO A 89 15.18 -12.33 2.57
CA PRO A 89 14.17 -12.78 3.54
C PRO A 89 12.83 -12.03 3.43
N VAL A 90 12.78 -10.92 2.69
CA VAL A 90 11.56 -10.18 2.37
C VAL A 90 11.39 -10.17 0.86
N VAL A 91 10.33 -10.78 0.37
CA VAL A 91 10.07 -10.92 -1.06
C VAL A 91 8.81 -10.15 -1.43
N ILE A 92 8.93 -9.22 -2.38
CA ILE A 92 7.77 -8.65 -3.05
C ILE A 92 7.29 -9.68 -4.06
N TRP A 93 6.10 -10.22 -3.86
CA TRP A 93 5.53 -11.25 -4.73
C TRP A 93 4.45 -10.71 -5.67
N ARG A 94 3.91 -9.52 -5.37
CA ARG A 94 2.91 -8.85 -6.21
C ARG A 94 2.94 -7.34 -5.98
N VAL A 95 2.67 -6.56 -7.02
CA VAL A 95 2.42 -5.12 -6.91
C VAL A 95 1.08 -4.82 -7.56
N ASP A 96 0.16 -4.24 -6.79
CA ASP A 96 -1.11 -3.73 -7.31
C ASP A 96 -1.00 -2.24 -7.59
N VAL A 97 -1.57 -1.80 -8.71
CA VAL A 97 -1.78 -0.38 -9.04
C VAL A 97 -3.25 -0.17 -9.28
N VAL A 98 -3.91 0.60 -8.43
CA VAL A 98 -5.37 0.79 -8.47
C VAL A 98 -5.74 2.23 -8.15
N PHE A 99 -6.74 2.76 -8.87
CA PHE A 99 -7.37 4.02 -8.52
C PHE A 99 -8.55 3.77 -7.59
N LEU A 100 -8.56 4.44 -6.44
CA LEU A 100 -9.64 4.37 -5.45
C LEU A 100 -10.37 5.71 -5.39
N THR A 101 -11.69 5.64 -5.28
CA THR A 101 -12.59 6.78 -5.06
C THR A 101 -13.06 6.78 -3.62
N ALA A 102 -13.67 7.88 -3.16
CA ALA A 102 -14.22 7.97 -1.80
C ALA A 102 -15.22 6.84 -1.49
N ASN A 103 -15.98 6.40 -2.50
CA ASN A 103 -17.01 5.35 -2.37
C ASN A 103 -16.42 3.93 -2.30
N ASP A 104 -15.14 3.75 -2.63
CA ASP A 104 -14.47 2.46 -2.50
C ASP A 104 -14.09 2.16 -1.04
N TRP A 105 -14.17 3.14 -0.14
CA TRP A 105 -13.77 3.00 1.25
C TRP A 105 -14.93 2.65 2.16
N LYS A 106 -14.63 1.86 3.20
CA LYS A 106 -15.49 1.62 4.36
C LYS A 106 -14.73 2.00 5.63
N TYR A 107 -15.43 2.59 6.58
CA TYR A 107 -14.87 2.86 7.89
C TYR A 107 -14.78 1.55 8.69
N GLU A 108 -13.59 1.21 9.19
CA GLU A 108 -13.34 -0.01 9.97
C GLU A 108 -13.22 0.28 11.48
N GLY A 109 -13.32 1.56 11.89
CA GLY A 109 -13.15 1.97 13.28
C GLY A 109 -11.70 1.93 13.76
N SER A 110 -11.45 2.55 14.91
CA SER A 110 -10.26 2.24 15.70
C SER A 110 -10.68 1.88 17.12
N LYS A 111 -10.00 0.91 17.73
CA LYS A 111 -10.21 0.55 19.16
C LYS A 111 -9.40 1.45 20.10
N ALA A 112 -8.72 2.48 19.58
CA ALA A 112 -7.91 3.37 20.39
C ALA A 112 -8.84 4.40 21.04
N ALA A 113 -8.95 4.36 22.38
CA ALA A 113 -9.67 5.38 23.13
C ALA A 113 -8.99 6.76 22.98
N GLU A 114 -9.77 7.84 23.08
CA GLU A 114 -9.25 9.21 23.14
C GLU A 114 -8.09 9.31 24.16
N GLY A 115 -6.99 9.96 23.76
CA GLY A 115 -5.83 10.18 24.62
C GLY A 115 -4.80 9.06 24.67
N LYS A 116 -5.03 7.90 24.05
CA LYS A 116 -4.00 6.85 23.89
C LYS A 116 -3.49 6.84 22.45
N GLY A 117 -2.30 7.41 22.22
CA GLY A 117 -1.65 7.59 20.92
C GLY A 117 -1.71 6.38 19.98
N GLY A 118 -2.79 6.29 19.22
CA GLY A 118 -3.09 5.26 18.23
C GLY A 118 -3.96 5.86 17.12
N ARG A 119 -4.08 5.16 15.99
CA ARG A 119 -4.87 5.64 14.84
C ARG A 119 -6.29 5.96 15.30
N THR A 120 -6.76 7.18 15.08
CA THR A 120 -8.13 7.61 15.39
C THR A 120 -9.14 7.16 14.33
N HIS A 121 -8.67 6.96 13.09
CA HIS A 121 -9.48 6.47 11.97
C HIS A 121 -8.73 5.39 11.19
N THR A 122 -9.43 4.32 10.82
CA THR A 122 -8.94 3.31 9.88
C THR A 122 -10.03 3.04 8.86
N PHE A 123 -9.66 3.13 7.58
CA PHE A 123 -10.51 2.79 6.45
C PHE A 123 -9.93 1.59 5.73
N GLY A 124 -10.80 0.66 5.37
CA GLY A 124 -10.50 -0.45 4.47
C GLY A 124 -11.21 -0.24 3.14
N VAL A 125 -10.78 -0.97 2.11
CA VAL A 125 -11.48 -0.98 0.82
C VAL A 125 -12.65 -1.97 0.86
N SER A 126 -13.80 -1.55 0.32
CA SER A 126 -15.00 -2.36 0.11
C SER A 126 -14.77 -3.36 -1.02
N ASN A 127 -15.14 -4.62 -0.82
CA ASN A 127 -14.97 -5.71 -1.79
C ASN A 127 -13.57 -5.72 -2.46
N PRO A 128 -12.49 -5.78 -1.66
CA PRO A 128 -11.15 -5.49 -2.16
C PRO A 128 -10.65 -6.50 -3.20
N SER A 129 -11.08 -7.77 -3.11
CA SER A 129 -10.74 -8.78 -4.11
C SER A 129 -11.29 -8.44 -5.50
N LYS A 130 -12.52 -7.92 -5.56
CA LYS A 130 -13.14 -7.45 -6.81
C LYS A 130 -12.45 -6.18 -7.30
N LYS A 131 -12.14 -5.23 -6.41
CA LYS A 131 -11.47 -3.97 -6.77
C LYS A 131 -10.05 -4.19 -7.28
N LEU A 132 -9.36 -5.20 -6.78
CA LEU A 132 -7.98 -5.56 -7.16
C LEU A 132 -7.90 -6.64 -8.24
N ALA A 133 -9.04 -7.09 -8.78
CA ALA A 133 -9.05 -7.99 -9.92
C ALA A 133 -8.46 -7.27 -11.13
N GLY A 134 -7.39 -7.83 -11.71
CA GLY A 134 -6.69 -7.22 -12.85
C GLY A 134 -5.79 -6.01 -12.51
N ALA A 135 -5.69 -5.60 -11.26
CA ALA A 135 -4.87 -4.45 -10.84
C ALA A 135 -3.37 -4.78 -10.68
N ALA A 136 -2.98 -6.04 -10.85
CA ALA A 136 -1.60 -6.45 -10.65
C ALA A 136 -0.70 -5.94 -11.79
N ALA A 137 0.20 -5.01 -11.48
CA ALA A 137 1.25 -4.56 -12.39
C ALA A 137 2.48 -5.47 -12.36
N TYR A 138 2.63 -6.26 -11.29
CA TYR A 138 3.69 -7.24 -11.14
C TYR A 138 3.18 -8.46 -10.37
N LEU A 139 3.62 -9.64 -10.81
CA LEU A 139 3.44 -10.92 -10.14
C LEU A 139 4.78 -11.68 -10.21
N LEU A 140 5.25 -12.18 -9.08
CA LEU A 140 6.39 -13.09 -9.04
C LEU A 140 5.93 -14.47 -9.52
N PRO A 141 6.53 -15.04 -10.58
CA PRO A 141 6.20 -16.38 -11.04
C PRO A 141 6.40 -17.42 -9.94
N GLY A 142 5.57 -18.47 -9.95
CA GLY A 142 5.67 -19.56 -8.96
C GLY A 142 5.08 -19.23 -7.59
N ILE A 143 4.41 -18.07 -7.42
CA ILE A 143 3.64 -17.78 -6.20
C ILE A 143 2.14 -17.89 -6.49
N ALA A 144 1.44 -18.70 -5.71
CA ALA A 144 -0.01 -18.86 -5.73
C ALA A 144 -0.63 -18.34 -4.42
N ILE A 145 -1.92 -18.00 -4.44
CA ILE A 145 -2.67 -17.67 -3.21
C ILE A 145 -3.44 -18.91 -2.76
N LYS A 146 -3.05 -19.50 -1.63
CA LYS A 146 -3.74 -20.66 -1.00
C LYS A 146 -4.20 -20.25 0.39
N ASN A 147 -5.48 -20.47 0.71
CA ASN A 147 -6.09 -20.10 1.99
C ASN A 147 -5.85 -18.61 2.38
N GLY A 148 -5.88 -17.71 1.39
CA GLY A 148 -5.68 -16.28 1.60
C GLY A 148 -4.24 -15.86 1.90
N LYS A 149 -3.25 -16.76 1.71
CA LYS A 149 -1.82 -16.48 1.88
C LYS A 149 -1.05 -16.75 0.59
N PRO A 150 -0.02 -15.96 0.27
CA PRO A 150 0.91 -16.29 -0.81
C PRO A 150 1.76 -17.50 -0.39
N VAL A 151 1.88 -18.50 -1.27
CA VAL A 151 2.69 -19.71 -1.10
C VAL A 151 3.41 -20.01 -2.42
N LEU A 152 4.51 -20.75 -2.36
CA LEU A 152 5.09 -21.35 -3.56
C LEU A 152 4.06 -22.30 -4.19
N ALA A 153 3.87 -22.18 -5.50
CA ALA A 153 3.05 -23.10 -6.27
C ALA A 153 3.77 -24.45 -6.33
N GLU A 154 3.03 -25.53 -6.07
CA GLU A 154 3.47 -26.87 -6.42
C GLU A 154 3.42 -26.97 -7.95
N ASN A 155 4.54 -27.37 -8.57
CA ASN A 155 4.61 -27.63 -10.01
C ASN A 155 3.79 -28.86 -10.39
#